data_AF-I0BJZ7-F1
#
_entry.id   AF-I0BJZ7-F1
#
_cell.length_a   1.000
_cell.length_b   1.000
_cell.length_c   1.000
_cell.angle_alpha   90.00
_cell.angle_beta   90.00
_cell.angle_gamma   90.00
#
_symmetry.space_group_name_H-M   'P 1'
#
loop_
_entity.id
_entity.type
_entity.pdbx_description
1 polymer ?
#
loop_
_entity_poly.entity_id
_entity_poly.type
_entity_poly.pdbx_seq_one_letter_code
_entity_poly.pdbx_strand_id
1 'polypeptide(L)'
;MSKLMMLVLLFVLFCGLVGCTEKGSEEKITSIKLTSTDVWERAEKKPAFKEKTFDSPDDIEIFQGAIKQATEVEEIIDYLSLFHMKVTFEDGTEKKYILNIVDEDGQKGLLVDTATSEQSYIIPESINEALRKMIFTK
;
A
#
# COMPACT_ATOMS: atom_id res chain seq x y z
N MET A 1 -1.50 -50.35 -33.26
CA MET A 1 -1.65 -49.52 -32.04
C MET A 1 -3.10 -49.11 -31.95
N SER A 2 -3.85 -49.64 -30.99
CA SER A 2 -5.31 -49.45 -30.97
C SER A 2 -5.64 -48.00 -30.61
N LYS A 3 -6.71 -47.45 -31.22
CA LYS A 3 -7.24 -46.10 -30.95
C LYS A 3 -7.55 -45.87 -29.46
N LEU A 4 -7.68 -46.95 -28.67
CA LEU A 4 -7.91 -46.92 -27.23
C LEU A 4 -6.64 -46.51 -26.45
N MET A 5 -5.44 -46.85 -26.94
CA MET A 5 -4.18 -46.54 -26.26
C MET A 5 -3.78 -45.06 -26.41
N MET A 6 -4.26 -44.39 -27.47
CA MET A 6 -4.04 -42.96 -27.70
C MET A 6 -4.96 -42.08 -26.84
N LEU A 7 -6.11 -42.60 -26.42
CA LEU A 7 -7.08 -41.87 -25.59
C LEU A 7 -6.69 -41.86 -24.10
N VAL A 8 -6.05 -42.93 -23.61
CA VAL A 8 -5.57 -43.03 -22.22
C VAL A 8 -4.36 -42.11 -21.98
N LEU A 9 -3.51 -41.90 -23.00
CA LEU A 9 -2.36 -41.00 -22.90
C LEU A 9 -2.77 -39.50 -22.90
N LEU A 10 -3.94 -39.17 -23.44
CA LEU A 10 -4.45 -37.80 -23.48
C LEU A 10 -5.10 -37.37 -22.16
N PHE A 11 -5.62 -38.31 -21.36
CA PHE A 11 -6.30 -38.02 -20.09
C PHE A 11 -5.33 -37.77 -18.93
N VAL A 12 -4.12 -38.36 -18.98
CA VAL A 12 -3.09 -38.18 -17.94
C VAL A 12 -2.45 -36.79 -18.01
N LEU A 13 -2.59 -36.06 -19.13
CA LEU A 13 -2.02 -34.72 -19.29
C LEU A 13 -2.82 -33.60 -18.60
N PHE A 14 -4.07 -33.84 -18.19
CA PHE A 14 -4.96 -32.79 -17.67
C PHE A 14 -5.07 -32.73 -16.13
N CYS A 15 -4.48 -33.67 -15.38
CA CYS A 15 -4.56 -33.68 -13.91
C CYS A 15 -3.41 -32.93 -13.19
N GLY A 16 -2.49 -32.30 -13.93
CA GLY A 16 -1.26 -31.71 -13.38
C GLY A 16 -1.31 -30.23 -12.99
N LEU A 17 -2.43 -29.52 -13.15
CA LEU A 17 -2.49 -28.06 -12.93
C LEU A 17 -3.47 -27.63 -11.85
N VAL A 18 -3.67 -28.45 -10.81
CA VAL A 18 -4.13 -27.90 -9.52
C VAL A 18 -2.89 -27.41 -8.78
N GLY A 19 -2.30 -26.33 -9.29
CA GLY A 19 -1.36 -25.54 -8.53
C GLY A 19 -2.15 -24.89 -7.39
N CYS A 20 -2.05 -25.47 -6.20
CA CYS A 20 -2.34 -24.74 -4.97
C CYS A 20 -1.54 -23.44 -5.04
N THR A 21 -2.24 -22.34 -5.34
CA THR A 21 -1.70 -21.01 -5.12
C THR A 21 -1.62 -20.89 -3.60
N GLU A 22 -0.44 -21.14 -3.04
CA GLU A 22 -0.14 -20.72 -1.68
C GLU A 22 -0.46 -19.22 -1.63
N LYS A 23 -1.56 -18.88 -0.96
CA LYS A 23 -1.74 -17.52 -0.45
C LYS A 23 -0.54 -17.31 0.47
N GLY A 24 0.51 -16.69 -0.05
CA GLY A 24 1.65 -16.26 0.75
C GLY A 24 1.10 -15.54 1.96
N SER A 25 1.53 -15.96 3.15
CA SER A 25 1.20 -15.25 4.38
C SER A 25 1.65 -13.81 4.17
N GLU A 26 0.71 -12.87 4.10
CA GLU A 26 1.07 -11.45 4.07
C GLU A 26 1.91 -11.17 5.31
N GLU A 27 3.15 -10.72 5.10
CA GLU A 27 4.06 -10.40 6.18
C GLU A 27 3.44 -9.34 7.08
N LYS A 28 3.49 -9.58 8.38
CA LYS A 28 2.88 -8.72 9.39
C LYS A 28 3.65 -7.41 9.50
N ILE A 29 2.96 -6.29 9.35
CA ILE A 29 3.53 -4.95 9.59
C ILE A 29 3.71 -4.76 11.10
N THR A 30 4.87 -4.26 11.51
CA THR A 30 5.20 -3.98 12.92
C THR A 30 5.29 -2.50 13.24
N SER A 31 5.66 -1.67 12.25
CA SER A 31 5.67 -0.22 12.43
C SER A 31 5.62 0.52 11.11
N ILE A 32 5.16 1.76 11.19
CA ILE A 32 5.08 2.68 10.06
C ILE A 32 5.69 4.00 10.51
N LYS A 33 6.73 4.44 9.81
CA LYS A 33 7.36 5.74 10.05
C LYS A 33 6.95 6.70 8.95
N LEU A 34 6.39 7.85 9.34
CA LEU A 34 6.21 9.01 8.47
C LEU A 34 7.31 10.04 8.75
N THR A 35 7.94 10.53 7.69
CA THR A 35 8.84 11.68 7.72
C THR A 35 8.24 12.77 6.84
N SER A 36 7.94 13.94 7.42
CA SER A 36 7.38 15.08 6.69
C SER A 36 8.47 15.74 5.84
N THR A 37 8.12 16.11 4.61
CA THR A 37 9.06 16.78 3.69
C THR A 37 9.11 18.29 3.93
N ASP A 38 10.01 18.97 3.23
CA ASP A 38 10.16 20.44 3.36
C ASP A 38 9.04 21.21 2.64
N VAL A 39 8.19 20.51 1.86
CA VAL A 39 6.98 21.09 1.24
C VAL A 39 6.08 21.72 2.29
N TRP A 40 6.02 21.15 3.50
CA TRP A 40 5.22 21.65 4.60
C TRP A 40 5.68 23.00 5.18
N GLU A 41 6.91 23.45 4.90
CA GLU A 41 7.40 24.72 5.45
C GLU A 41 6.60 25.94 4.95
N ARG A 42 5.96 25.80 3.78
CA ARG A 42 5.15 26.84 3.14
C ARG A 42 3.65 26.62 3.29
N ALA A 43 3.24 25.52 3.91
CA ALA A 43 1.83 25.16 4.07
C ALA A 43 1.25 25.83 5.32
N GLU A 44 0.03 26.35 5.20
CA GLU A 44 -0.70 26.95 6.33
C GLU A 44 -1.08 25.91 7.38
N LYS A 45 -1.49 24.71 6.93
CA LYS A 45 -1.74 23.55 7.77
C LYS A 45 -0.65 22.52 7.52
N LYS A 46 0.05 22.09 8.58
CA LYS A 46 1.14 21.12 8.51
C LYS A 46 1.07 20.13 9.66
N PRO A 47 1.62 18.91 9.52
CA PRO A 47 1.71 17.97 10.62
C PRO A 47 2.52 18.57 11.77
N ALA A 48 2.15 18.24 13.01
CA ALA A 48 2.85 18.71 14.21
C ALA A 48 4.20 18.01 14.45
N PHE A 49 4.68 17.21 13.49
CA PHE A 49 5.90 16.41 13.60
C PHE A 49 6.75 16.49 12.33
N LYS A 50 8.07 16.36 12.51
CA LYS A 50 9.01 16.08 11.40
C LYS A 50 9.11 14.59 11.10
N GLU A 51 9.07 13.77 12.15
CA GLU A 51 8.99 12.32 12.05
C GLU A 51 8.04 11.77 13.10
N LYS A 52 7.27 10.74 12.76
CA LYS A 52 6.38 10.02 13.69
C LYS A 52 6.33 8.55 13.33
N THR A 53 6.43 7.69 14.33
CA THR A 53 6.27 6.25 14.20
C THR A 53 4.90 5.84 14.75
N PHE A 54 4.20 4.99 14.02
CA PHE A 54 2.94 4.37 14.38
C PHE A 54 3.18 2.87 14.50
N ASP A 55 2.97 2.31 15.69
CA ASP A 55 3.21 0.90 16.01
C ASP A 55 2.02 0.25 16.74
N SER A 56 0.97 1.01 17.02
CA SER A 56 -0.25 0.47 17.59
C SER A 56 -1.03 -0.34 16.53
N PRO A 57 -1.70 -1.45 16.92
CA PRO A 57 -2.47 -2.27 15.98
C PRO A 57 -3.52 -1.46 15.20
N ASP A 58 -4.25 -0.57 15.89
CA ASP A 58 -5.30 0.26 15.30
C ASP A 58 -4.74 1.23 14.25
N ASP A 59 -3.60 1.86 14.54
CA ASP A 59 -2.98 2.79 13.58
C ASP A 59 -2.43 2.02 12.36
N ILE A 60 -1.78 0.87 12.59
CA ILE A 60 -1.26 0.00 11.53
C ILE A 60 -2.39 -0.47 10.60
N GLU A 61 -3.54 -0.85 11.15
CA GLU A 61 -4.69 -1.31 10.36
C GLU A 61 -5.16 -0.25 9.36
N ILE A 62 -5.19 1.03 9.78
CA ILE A 62 -5.60 2.14 8.90
C ILE A 62 -4.64 2.28 7.71
N PHE A 63 -3.32 2.29 7.97
CA PHE A 63 -2.33 2.37 6.89
C PHE A 63 -2.32 1.12 6.01
N GLN A 64 -2.47 -0.06 6.59
CA GLN A 64 -2.56 -1.31 5.84
C GLN A 64 -3.79 -1.29 4.93
N GLY A 65 -4.91 -0.72 5.39
CA GLY A 65 -6.08 -0.44 4.58
C GLY A 65 -5.73 0.43 3.37
N ALA A 66 -4.97 1.51 3.56
CA ALA A 66 -4.56 2.37 2.45
C ALA A 66 -3.69 1.65 1.43
N ILE A 67 -2.72 0.83 1.87
CA ILE A 67 -1.85 0.07 0.97
C ILE A 67 -2.64 -0.98 0.18
N LYS A 68 -3.58 -1.67 0.83
CA LYS A 68 -4.32 -2.78 0.21
C LYS A 68 -5.49 -2.36 -0.67
N GLN A 69 -6.11 -1.23 -0.33
CA GLN A 69 -7.36 -0.80 -0.97
C GLN A 69 -7.17 0.42 -1.88
N ALA A 70 -5.98 1.02 -1.91
CA ALA A 70 -5.70 2.06 -2.88
C ALA A 70 -5.79 1.48 -4.29
N THR A 71 -6.46 2.22 -5.18
CA THR A 71 -6.71 1.80 -6.55
C THR A 71 -5.73 2.51 -7.46
N GLU A 72 -5.10 1.75 -8.34
CA GLU A 72 -4.18 2.26 -9.35
C GLU A 72 -4.87 3.31 -10.22
N VAL A 73 -4.14 4.37 -10.56
CA VAL A 73 -4.57 5.36 -11.55
C VAL A 73 -3.67 5.30 -12.77
N GLU A 74 -4.29 5.29 -13.95
CA GLU A 74 -3.57 5.25 -15.24
C GLU A 74 -2.92 6.61 -15.58
N GLU A 75 -3.38 7.69 -14.95
CA GLU A 75 -2.85 9.03 -15.18
C GLU A 75 -1.60 9.29 -14.36
N ILE A 76 -0.61 9.91 -14.98
CA ILE A 76 0.54 10.50 -14.27
C ILE A 76 -0.01 11.66 -13.44
N ILE A 77 -0.06 11.47 -12.12
CA ILE A 77 -0.38 12.54 -11.21
C ILE A 77 0.91 13.31 -10.95
N ASP A 78 0.94 14.59 -11.32
CA ASP A 78 1.99 15.50 -10.83
C ASP A 78 1.69 15.80 -9.36
N TYR A 79 2.56 15.32 -8.47
CA TYR A 79 2.38 15.47 -7.03
C TYR A 79 3.65 15.97 -6.35
N LEU A 80 3.45 16.80 -5.33
CA LEU A 80 4.50 17.10 -4.36
C LEU A 80 4.57 15.98 -3.33
N SER A 81 5.76 15.52 -2.98
CA SER A 81 5.91 14.51 -1.91
C SER A 81 5.68 15.17 -0.56
N LEU A 82 4.60 14.83 0.14
CA LEU A 82 4.26 15.40 1.46
C LEU A 82 4.86 14.60 2.62
N PHE A 83 4.82 13.26 2.53
CA PHE A 83 5.44 12.38 3.50
C PHE A 83 6.22 11.27 2.81
N HIS A 84 7.41 10.98 3.33
CA HIS A 84 8.06 9.70 3.10
C HIS A 84 7.52 8.70 4.12
N MET A 85 6.92 7.62 3.64
CA MET A 85 6.40 6.54 4.48
C MET A 85 7.30 5.32 4.37
N LYS A 86 7.72 4.80 5.51
CA LYS A 86 8.47 3.55 5.62
C LYS A 86 7.67 2.54 6.41
N VAL A 87 7.37 1.41 5.81
CA VAL A 87 6.65 0.29 6.40
C VAL A 87 7.66 -0.79 6.74
N THR A 88 7.75 -1.17 8.02
CA THR A 88 8.65 -2.23 8.49
C THR A 88 7.83 -3.46 8.84
N PHE A 89 8.27 -4.62 8.35
CA PHE A 89 7.64 -5.91 8.55
C PHE A 89 8.31 -6.68 9.70
N GLU A 90 7.64 -7.72 10.19
CA GLU A 90 8.11 -8.55 11.31
C GLU A 90 9.40 -9.32 10.99
N ASP A 91 9.63 -9.65 9.73
CA ASP A 91 10.87 -10.27 9.24
C ASP A 91 12.04 -9.28 9.09
N GLY A 92 11.79 -7.99 9.37
CA GLY A 92 12.77 -6.91 9.29
C GLY A 92 12.88 -6.27 7.89
N THR A 93 12.13 -6.74 6.89
CA THR A 93 12.08 -6.08 5.60
C THR A 93 11.39 -4.73 5.68
N GLU A 94 11.68 -3.86 4.70
CA GLU A 94 11.10 -2.51 4.63
C GLU A 94 10.55 -2.22 3.23
N LYS A 95 9.39 -1.58 3.18
CA LYS A 95 8.84 -0.96 1.97
C LYS A 95 8.73 0.54 2.14
N LYS A 96 8.94 1.29 1.05
CA LYS A 96 8.94 2.75 1.04
C LYS A 96 7.91 3.28 0.07
N TYR A 97 7.14 4.25 0.53
CA TYR A 97 6.10 4.92 -0.25
C TYR A 97 6.22 6.43 -0.09
N ILE A 98 5.67 7.16 -1.05
CA ILE A 98 5.25 8.54 -0.84
C ILE A 98 3.78 8.50 -0.42
N LEU A 99 3.46 9.17 0.69
CA LEU A 99 2.08 9.36 1.14
C LEU A 99 1.73 10.84 1.05
N ASN A 100 0.66 11.12 0.34
CA ASN A 100 0.12 12.46 0.18
C ASN A 100 -1.28 12.53 0.76
N ILE A 101 -1.35 13.09 1.97
CA ILE A 101 -2.58 13.42 2.67
C ILE A 101 -2.42 14.81 3.28
N VAL A 102 -3.48 15.60 3.17
CA VAL A 102 -3.58 16.97 3.71
C VAL A 102 -4.71 17.06 4.72
N ASP A 103 -4.63 18.03 5.64
CA ASP A 103 -5.72 18.32 6.57
C ASP A 103 -6.82 19.19 5.94
N GLU A 104 -7.49 18.62 4.93
CA GLU A 104 -8.57 19.28 4.20
C GLU A 104 -9.64 18.25 3.80
N ASP A 105 -10.91 18.62 3.99
CA ASP A 105 -12.04 17.76 3.65
C ASP A 105 -12.17 17.59 2.13
N GLY A 106 -12.54 16.38 1.68
CA GLY A 106 -12.79 16.09 0.26
C GLY A 106 -11.54 15.96 -0.63
N GLN A 107 -10.34 16.24 -0.10
CA GLN A 107 -9.08 16.01 -0.82
C GLN A 107 -8.78 14.51 -0.91
N LYS A 108 -8.39 14.05 -2.11
CA LYS A 108 -8.04 12.64 -2.34
C LYS A 108 -6.66 12.35 -1.76
N GLY A 109 -6.55 11.25 -1.02
CA GLY A 109 -5.27 10.70 -0.59
C GLY A 109 -4.58 9.97 -1.74
N LEU A 110 -3.26 10.14 -1.83
CA LEU A 110 -2.44 9.47 -2.84
C LEU A 110 -1.33 8.69 -2.15
N LEU A 111 -1.11 7.47 -2.64
CA LEU A 111 0.00 6.60 -2.28
C LEU A 111 0.82 6.30 -3.53
N VAL A 112 2.14 6.36 -3.43
CA VAL A 112 3.04 6.02 -4.53
C VAL A 112 4.07 5.02 -4.06
N ASP A 113 4.17 3.89 -4.76
CA ASP A 113 5.21 2.90 -4.51
C ASP A 113 6.53 3.37 -5.15
N THR A 114 7.55 3.58 -4.32
CA THR A 114 8.87 4.05 -4.78
C THR A 114 9.71 2.95 -5.43
N ALA A 115 9.30 1.68 -5.31
CA ALA A 115 10.03 0.55 -5.90
C ALA A 115 9.63 0.25 -7.35
N THR A 116 8.42 0.64 -7.77
CA THR A 116 7.79 0.14 -9.02
C THR A 116 7.33 1.28 -9.94
N SER A 117 8.26 2.13 -10.39
CA SER A 117 8.04 3.08 -11.50
C SER A 117 7.05 4.24 -11.27
N GLU A 118 7.02 4.82 -10.06
CA GLU A 118 6.17 5.99 -9.74
C GLU A 118 4.66 5.74 -9.90
N GLN A 119 4.25 4.46 -9.91
CA GLN A 119 2.84 4.10 -10.01
C GLN A 119 2.06 4.69 -8.85
N SER A 120 1.04 5.46 -9.21
CA SER A 120 0.21 6.22 -8.30
C SER A 120 -1.07 5.46 -7.99
N TYR A 121 -1.52 5.54 -6.74
CA TYR A 121 -2.71 4.87 -6.24
C TYR A 121 -3.57 5.83 -5.41
N ILE A 122 -4.85 5.93 -5.72
CA ILE A 122 -5.79 6.75 -4.96
C ILE A 122 -6.33 5.95 -3.77
N ILE A 123 -6.22 6.53 -2.59
CA ILE A 123 -6.71 5.96 -1.34
C ILE A 123 -8.23 6.19 -1.25
N PRO A 124 -9.04 5.16 -0.89
CA PRO A 124 -10.48 5.32 -0.68
C PRO A 124 -10.81 6.40 0.35
N GLU A 125 -11.90 7.12 0.13
CA GLU A 125 -12.29 8.29 0.93
C GLU A 125 -12.36 7.99 2.43
N SER A 126 -13.00 6.88 2.82
CA SER A 126 -13.13 6.49 4.23
C SER A 126 -11.79 6.26 4.92
N ILE A 127 -10.82 5.68 4.20
CA ILE A 127 -9.46 5.43 4.71
C ILE A 127 -8.66 6.72 4.74
N ASN A 128 -8.79 7.55 3.70
CA ASN A 128 -8.15 8.86 3.64
C ASN A 128 -8.60 9.75 4.81
N GLU A 129 -9.90 9.77 5.14
CA GLU A 129 -10.40 10.50 6.31
C GLU A 129 -9.83 9.96 7.63
N ALA A 130 -9.74 8.64 7.78
CA ALA A 130 -9.17 8.01 8.96
C ALA A 130 -7.69 8.36 9.13
N LEU A 131 -6.91 8.27 8.05
CA LEU A 131 -5.51 8.67 8.02
C LEU A 131 -5.34 10.16 8.36
N ARG A 132 -6.14 11.04 7.76
CA ARG A 132 -6.07 12.48 8.03
C ARG A 132 -6.32 12.78 9.51
N LYS A 133 -7.39 12.25 10.09
CA LYS A 133 -7.69 12.43 11.52
C LYS A 133 -6.54 11.93 12.39
N MET A 134 -6.01 10.74 12.10
CA MET A 134 -4.90 10.14 12.83
C MET A 134 -3.60 10.95 12.71
N ILE A 135 -3.25 11.44 11.53
CA ILE A 135 -1.97 12.13 11.27
C ILE A 135 -1.97 13.56 11.83
N PHE A 136 -3.09 14.27 11.75
CA PHE A 136 -3.17 15.69 12.07
C PHE A 136 -3.80 16.00 13.44
N THR A 137 -4.40 15.01 14.12
CA THR A 137 -5.04 15.20 15.44
C THR A 137 -4.35 14.47 16.60
N LYS A 138 -3.80 13.26 16.36
CA LYS A 138 -2.99 12.54 17.37
C LYS A 138 -1.54 13.02 17.32
#